data_AF-A0A1Q8IKK1-F1
#
_entry.id   AF-A0A1Q8IKK1-F1
#
_cell.length_a   1.000
_cell.length_b   1.000
_cell.length_c   1.000
_cell.angle_alpha   90.00
_cell.angle_beta   90.00
_cell.angle_gamma   90.00
#
_symmetry.space_group_name_H-M   'P 1'
#
loop_
_entity.id
_entity.type
_entity.pdbx_description
1 polymer ?
#
loop_
_entity_poly.entity_id
_entity_poly.type
_entity_poly.pdbx_seq_one_letter_code
_entity_poly.pdbx_strand_id
1 'polypeptide(L)'
;NVSQLKNAGVIDGNGQVANVVAYDDVSKAAITLGGANGTKISNVAAGDLSAASTDAVNGAQLNTTNQNVADLGSQVTKNAGDISNVQATLSDAVMYDSAAHNSVTLGGANAAAPVALKNVADGVDNNDAV
;
A
#
# COMPACT_ATOMS: atom_id res chain seq x y z
N ASN A 1 -10.18 -5.33 55.56
CA ASN A 1 -11.02 -4.19 56.02
C ASN A 1 -11.19 -3.23 54.84
N VAL A 2 -12.36 -2.60 54.67
CA VAL A 2 -12.65 -1.55 53.67
C VAL A 2 -11.54 -0.48 53.60
N SER A 3 -10.88 -0.21 54.73
CA SER A 3 -9.69 0.64 54.79
C SER A 3 -8.54 0.18 53.88
N GLN A 4 -8.30 -1.13 53.72
CA GLN A 4 -7.28 -1.67 52.82
C GLN A 4 -7.66 -1.49 51.34
N LEU A 5 -8.95 -1.62 50.99
CA LEU A 5 -9.44 -1.39 49.63
C LEU A 5 -9.35 0.10 49.24
N LYS A 6 -9.65 1.00 50.18
CA LYS A 6 -9.44 2.45 50.01
C LYS A 6 -7.95 2.76 49.83
N ASN A 7 -7.09 2.16 50.67
CA ASN A 7 -5.65 2.35 50.58
C ASN A 7 -5.05 1.77 49.28
N ALA A 8 -5.66 0.72 48.73
CA ALA A 8 -5.30 0.14 47.44
C ALA A 8 -5.88 0.92 46.24
N GLY A 9 -6.65 1.99 46.46
CA GLY A 9 -7.25 2.81 45.41
C GLY A 9 -8.39 2.16 44.62
N VAL A 10 -8.86 1.00 45.06
CA VAL A 10 -9.92 0.21 44.40
C VAL A 10 -11.27 0.90 44.54
N ILE A 11 -11.55 1.48 45.71
CA ILE A 11 -12.76 2.23 46.01
C ILE A 11 -12.43 3.64 46.53
N ASP A 12 -13.28 4.62 46.23
CA ASP A 12 -13.18 6.00 46.69
C ASP A 12 -13.66 6.19 48.14
N GLY A 13 -13.66 7.44 48.60
CA GLY A 13 -14.14 7.83 49.93
C GLY A 13 -15.62 7.48 50.18
N ASN A 14 -16.41 7.43 49.11
CA ASN A 14 -17.84 7.15 49.09
C ASN A 14 -18.15 5.65 48.92
N GLY A 15 -17.13 4.81 48.71
CA GLY A 15 -17.27 3.36 48.53
C GLY A 15 -17.52 2.92 47.08
N GLN A 16 -17.41 3.84 46.12
CA GLN A 16 -17.55 3.56 44.70
C GLN A 16 -16.22 3.13 44.09
N VAL A 17 -16.24 2.32 43.04
CA VAL A 17 -15.02 1.90 42.33
C VAL A 17 -14.36 3.10 41.64
N ALA A 18 -13.07 3.32 41.87
CA ALA A 18 -12.37 4.53 41.40
C ALA A 18 -11.30 4.26 40.33
N ASN A 19 -10.33 3.38 40.61
CA ASN A 19 -9.16 3.16 39.74
C ASN A 19 -9.07 1.72 39.22
N VAL A 20 -10.21 1.15 38.82
CA VAL A 20 -10.28 -0.24 38.35
C VAL A 20 -10.87 -0.26 36.95
N VAL A 21 -10.26 -1.04 36.07
CA VAL A 21 -10.88 -1.45 34.80
C VAL A 21 -11.74 -2.67 35.09
N ALA A 22 -13.03 -2.58 34.79
CA ALA A 22 -14.01 -3.64 35.05
C ALA A 22 -14.70 -4.07 33.76
N TYR A 23 -15.21 -5.30 33.77
CA TYR A 23 -16.17 -5.73 32.75
C TYR A 23 -17.48 -4.97 32.89
N ASP A 24 -18.15 -4.77 31.78
CA ASP A 24 -19.42 -4.03 31.73
C ASP A 24 -20.54 -4.77 32.49
N ASP A 25 -20.52 -6.12 32.48
CA ASP A 25 -21.45 -6.97 33.22
C ASP A 25 -20.85 -8.35 33.56
N VAL A 26 -21.69 -9.23 34.12
CA VAL A 26 -21.31 -10.58 34.57
C VAL A 26 -20.95 -11.55 33.44
N SER A 27 -21.33 -11.25 32.19
CA SER A 27 -20.98 -12.08 31.02
C SER A 27 -19.52 -11.94 30.62
N LYS A 28 -18.87 -10.84 31.03
CA LYS A 28 -17.47 -10.51 30.72
C LYS A 28 -17.18 -10.36 29.22
N ALA A 29 -18.20 -10.03 28.44
CA ALA A 29 -18.07 -9.87 26.99
C ALA A 29 -17.34 -8.58 26.57
N ALA A 30 -17.40 -7.52 27.38
CA ALA A 30 -16.87 -6.21 27.02
C ALA A 30 -16.30 -5.45 28.23
N ILE A 31 -15.42 -4.49 27.92
CA ILE A 31 -14.88 -3.48 28.82
C ILE A 31 -15.02 -2.13 28.12
N THR A 32 -15.80 -1.23 28.70
CA THR A 32 -15.93 0.16 28.25
C THR A 32 -15.02 1.06 29.09
N LEU A 33 -14.02 1.68 28.45
CA LEU A 33 -13.08 2.57 29.13
C LEU A 33 -13.72 3.96 29.36
N GLY A 34 -13.78 4.41 30.62
CA GLY A 34 -14.54 5.60 31.03
C GLY A 34 -13.90 6.96 30.72
N GLY A 35 -12.81 7.03 29.96
CA GLY A 35 -12.18 8.30 29.60
C GLY A 35 -13.05 9.12 28.65
N ALA A 36 -13.32 10.39 28.97
CA ALA A 36 -14.22 11.25 28.18
C ALA A 36 -13.78 11.45 26.72
N ASN A 37 -12.47 11.37 26.44
CA ASN A 37 -11.88 11.42 25.09
C ASN A 37 -11.25 10.07 24.69
N GLY A 38 -11.71 8.98 25.30
CA GLY A 38 -11.05 7.68 25.28
C GLY A 38 -9.94 7.54 26.32
N THR A 39 -9.49 6.31 26.52
CA THR A 39 -8.42 5.95 27.47
C THR A 39 -7.28 5.28 26.70
N LYS A 40 -6.07 5.81 26.84
CA LYS A 40 -4.87 5.20 26.25
C LYS A 40 -4.44 3.98 27.07
N ILE A 41 -4.27 2.85 26.41
CA ILE A 41 -3.60 1.67 26.97
C ILE A 41 -2.16 1.67 26.45
N SER A 42 -1.19 1.82 27.34
CA SER A 42 0.24 1.84 27.02
C SER A 42 0.97 0.63 27.58
N ASN A 43 2.24 0.45 27.17
CA ASN A 43 3.07 -0.70 27.56
C ASN A 43 2.48 -2.06 27.14
N VAL A 44 1.76 -2.07 26.03
CA VAL A 44 1.27 -3.30 25.39
C VAL A 44 2.43 -3.93 24.64
N ALA A 45 2.86 -5.12 25.07
CA ALA A 45 3.83 -5.93 24.33
C ALA A 45 3.29 -6.24 22.92
N ALA A 46 4.17 -6.51 21.97
CA ALA A 46 3.71 -6.90 20.62
C ALA A 46 2.91 -8.20 20.72
N GLY A 47 1.65 -8.17 20.26
CA GLY A 47 0.79 -9.35 20.24
C GLY A 47 1.23 -10.35 19.17
N ASP A 48 0.89 -11.62 19.34
CA ASP A 48 1.09 -12.60 18.27
C ASP A 48 0.23 -12.26 17.05
N LEU A 49 0.80 -12.41 15.85
CA LEU A 49 0.13 -12.14 14.58
C LEU A 49 -0.14 -13.46 13.86
N SER A 50 -1.15 -14.19 14.33
CA SER A 50 -1.59 -15.45 13.76
C SER A 50 -3.12 -15.48 13.58
N ALA A 51 -3.62 -16.38 12.73
CA ALA A 51 -5.04 -16.47 12.43
C ALA A 51 -5.93 -16.82 13.64
N ALA A 52 -5.34 -17.37 14.70
CA ALA A 52 -6.02 -17.72 15.94
C ALA A 52 -5.74 -16.74 17.09
N SER A 53 -4.91 -15.71 16.87
CA SER A 53 -4.50 -14.78 17.92
C SER A 53 -5.68 -13.96 18.45
N THR A 54 -5.69 -13.76 19.77
CA THR A 54 -6.60 -12.86 20.47
C THR A 54 -5.85 -11.73 21.17
N ASP A 55 -4.57 -11.57 20.85
CA ASP A 55 -3.73 -10.55 21.47
C ASP A 55 -4.04 -9.16 20.94
N ALA A 56 -3.95 -8.16 21.81
CA ALA A 56 -3.99 -6.77 21.36
C ALA A 56 -2.72 -6.43 20.56
N VAL A 57 -2.90 -5.70 19.46
CA VAL A 57 -1.77 -5.17 18.68
C VAL A 57 -1.37 -3.80 19.20
N ASN A 58 -0.08 -3.50 19.19
CA ASN A 58 0.43 -2.19 19.59
C ASN A 58 0.76 -1.29 18.39
N GLY A 59 1.10 -0.04 18.67
CA GLY A 59 1.40 0.95 17.63
C GLY A 59 2.61 0.62 16.77
N ALA A 60 3.62 -0.11 17.28
CA ALA A 60 4.81 -0.48 16.49
C ALA A 60 4.47 -1.51 15.41
N GLN A 61 3.57 -2.46 15.72
CA GLN A 61 3.07 -3.45 14.76
C GLN A 61 2.27 -2.77 13.64
N LEU A 62 1.32 -1.90 14.00
CA LEU A 62 0.55 -1.13 13.02
C LEU A 62 1.44 -0.20 12.18
N ASN A 63 2.44 0.44 12.79
CA ASN A 63 3.40 1.27 12.07
C ASN A 63 4.17 0.45 11.03
N THR A 64 4.62 -0.76 11.36
CA THR A 64 5.30 -1.65 10.40
C THR A 64 4.42 -1.95 9.19
N THR A 65 3.14 -2.29 9.42
CA THR A 65 2.16 -2.47 8.34
C THR A 65 2.01 -1.20 7.49
N ASN A 66 1.90 -0.03 8.13
CA ASN A 66 1.74 1.25 7.41
C ASN A 66 2.97 1.59 6.56
N GLN A 67 4.18 1.28 7.03
CA GLN A 67 5.40 1.44 6.23
C GLN A 67 5.38 0.55 4.99
N ASN A 68 5.02 -0.73 5.15
CA ASN A 68 4.90 -1.65 4.01
C ASN A 68 3.86 -1.15 2.98
N VAL A 69 2.75 -0.56 3.44
CA VAL A 69 1.73 0.04 2.55
C VAL A 69 2.26 1.29 1.85
N ALA A 70 3.01 2.14 2.54
CA ALA A 70 3.64 3.32 1.94
C ALA A 70 4.70 2.94 0.89
N ASP A 71 5.49 1.91 1.14
CA ASP A 71 6.47 1.36 0.20
C ASP A 71 5.77 0.80 -1.05
N LEU A 72 4.67 0.07 -0.87
CA LEU A 72 3.83 -0.40 -1.98
C LEU A 72 3.29 0.78 -2.81
N GLY A 73 2.79 1.84 -2.16
CA GLY A 73 2.32 3.04 -2.85
C GLY A 73 3.43 3.73 -3.66
N SER A 74 4.65 3.76 -3.13
CA SER A 74 5.82 4.28 -3.83
C SER A 74 6.18 3.44 -5.05
N GLN A 75 6.15 2.10 -4.92
CA GLN A 75 6.41 1.20 -6.04
C GLN A 75 5.35 1.31 -7.14
N VAL A 76 4.07 1.48 -6.79
CA VAL A 76 2.99 1.70 -7.75
C VAL A 76 3.22 3.00 -8.54
N THR A 77 3.62 4.07 -7.86
CA THR A 77 3.91 5.36 -8.50
C THR A 77 5.07 5.24 -9.48
N LYS A 78 6.14 4.53 -9.09
CA LYS A 78 7.28 4.26 -9.97
C LYS A 78 6.85 3.47 -11.20
N ASN A 79 6.09 2.38 -11.01
CA ASN A 79 5.60 1.56 -12.12
C ASN A 79 4.72 2.37 -13.08
N ALA A 80 3.88 3.28 -12.57
CA ALA A 80 3.08 4.16 -13.42
C ALA A 80 3.96 5.10 -14.27
N GLY A 81 5.04 5.64 -13.68
CA GLY A 81 6.05 6.41 -14.41
C GLY A 81 6.77 5.60 -15.48
N ASP A 82 7.25 4.40 -15.13
CA ASP A 82 7.92 3.49 -16.06
C ASP A 82 6.99 3.11 -17.23
N ILE A 83 5.71 2.82 -16.96
CA ILE A 83 4.69 2.54 -17.98
C ILE A 83 4.46 3.76 -18.90
N SER A 84 4.45 4.98 -18.34
CA SER A 84 4.34 6.20 -19.15
C SER A 84 5.57 6.38 -20.06
N ASN A 85 6.76 6.09 -19.57
CA ASN A 85 8.00 6.18 -20.33
C ASN A 85 8.06 5.15 -21.46
N VAL A 86 7.61 3.92 -21.19
CA VAL A 86 7.46 2.87 -22.20
C VAL A 86 6.47 3.30 -23.28
N GLN A 87 5.30 3.84 -22.90
CA GLN A 87 4.32 4.34 -23.87
C GLN A 87 4.87 5.48 -24.73
N ALA A 88 5.63 6.42 -24.14
CA ALA A 88 6.28 7.49 -24.89
C ALA A 88 7.30 6.92 -25.89
N THR A 89 8.13 5.97 -25.46
CA THR A 89 9.12 5.31 -26.34
C THR A 89 8.43 4.54 -27.48
N LEU A 90 7.31 3.85 -27.20
CA LEU A 90 6.54 3.13 -28.20
C LEU A 90 5.83 4.07 -29.19
N SER A 91 5.52 5.31 -28.80
CA SER A 91 4.93 6.30 -29.70
C SER A 91 5.85 6.66 -30.87
N ASP A 92 7.16 6.60 -30.66
CA ASP A 92 8.17 6.91 -31.68
C ASP A 92 8.72 5.64 -32.36
N ALA A 93 8.28 4.45 -31.94
CA ALA A 93 8.71 3.20 -32.51
C ALA A 93 8.11 2.98 -33.91
N VAL A 94 8.91 2.43 -34.82
CA VAL A 94 8.41 1.94 -36.10
C VAL A 94 7.78 0.56 -35.88
N MET A 95 6.51 0.42 -36.26
CA MET A 95 5.73 -0.80 -36.07
C MET A 95 5.34 -1.39 -37.44
N TYR A 96 5.15 -2.72 -37.47
CA TYR A 96 4.54 -3.37 -38.63
C TYR A 96 3.07 -2.96 -38.78
N ASP A 97 2.60 -2.92 -40.02
CA ASP A 97 1.21 -2.56 -40.34
C ASP A 97 0.21 -3.60 -39.81
N SER A 98 0.67 -4.85 -39.63
CA SER A 98 -0.14 -5.95 -39.09
C SER A 98 0.71 -7.06 -38.47
N ALA A 99 0.04 -7.99 -37.78
CA ALA A 99 0.67 -9.20 -37.24
C ALA A 99 1.25 -10.16 -38.31
N ALA A 100 0.96 -9.94 -39.60
CA ALA A 100 1.58 -10.71 -40.69
C ALA A 100 3.05 -10.32 -40.94
N HIS A 101 3.51 -9.21 -40.36
CA HIS A 101 4.89 -8.71 -40.47
C HIS A 101 5.42 -8.56 -41.90
N ASN A 102 4.52 -8.28 -42.86
CA ASN A 102 4.83 -8.20 -44.28
C ASN A 102 5.04 -6.76 -44.79
N SER A 103 4.62 -5.72 -44.06
CA SER A 103 4.81 -4.32 -44.45
C SER A 103 4.95 -3.38 -43.25
N VAL A 104 5.63 -2.27 -43.49
CA VAL A 104 5.76 -1.12 -42.59
C VAL A 104 5.45 0.15 -43.40
N THR A 105 4.45 0.91 -42.99
CA THR A 105 4.09 2.19 -43.60
C THR A 105 4.69 3.35 -42.79
N LEU A 106 5.67 4.04 -43.35
CA LEU A 106 6.36 5.15 -42.68
C LEU A 106 5.53 6.44 -42.72
N GLY A 107 5.48 7.16 -41.60
CA GLY A 107 4.69 8.39 -41.44
C GLY A 107 3.21 8.16 -41.13
N GLY A 108 2.72 6.91 -41.22
CA GLY A 108 1.33 6.52 -40.96
C GLY A 108 0.48 6.40 -42.23
N ALA A 109 -0.66 5.70 -42.12
CA ALA A 109 -1.49 5.27 -43.26
C ALA A 109 -1.99 6.40 -44.19
N ASN A 110 -2.05 7.64 -43.69
CA ASN A 110 -2.53 8.82 -44.42
C ASN A 110 -1.46 9.91 -44.56
N ALA A 111 -0.18 9.57 -44.37
CA ALA A 111 0.90 10.54 -44.50
C ALA A 111 1.00 11.06 -45.95
N ALA A 112 0.87 12.38 -46.11
CA ALA A 112 1.05 13.04 -47.40
C ALA A 112 2.53 13.37 -47.70
N ALA A 113 3.36 13.46 -46.66
CA ALA A 113 4.78 13.74 -46.78
C ALA A 113 5.59 12.44 -46.61
N PRO A 114 6.51 12.12 -47.53
CA PRO A 114 7.36 10.93 -47.41
C PRO A 114 8.37 11.09 -46.26
N VAL A 115 8.68 9.99 -45.58
CA VAL A 115 9.74 9.92 -44.55
C VAL A 115 11.07 9.62 -45.22
N ALA A 116 12.09 10.45 -44.96
CA ALA A 116 13.44 10.20 -45.45
C ALA A 116 14.13 9.12 -44.60
N LEU A 117 14.63 8.06 -45.25
CA LEU A 117 15.57 7.11 -44.64
C LEU A 117 16.98 7.59 -44.90
N LYS A 118 17.79 7.67 -43.83
CA LYS A 118 19.18 8.14 -43.88
C LYS A 118 20.09 7.15 -43.20
N ASN A 119 21.38 7.19 -43.53
CA ASN A 119 22.38 6.27 -43.01
C ASN A 119 22.03 4.80 -43.29
N VAL A 120 21.41 4.55 -44.46
CA VAL A 120 21.20 3.22 -45.02
C VAL A 120 22.44 2.91 -45.87
N ALA A 121 23.01 1.72 -45.71
CA ALA A 121 24.13 1.27 -46.51
C ALA A 121 23.67 0.81 -47.90
N ASP A 122 24.59 0.77 -48.87
CA ASP A 122 24.30 0.23 -50.21
C ASP A 122 23.82 -1.23 -50.11
N GLY A 123 22.73 -1.55 -50.82
CA GLY A 123 22.21 -2.92 -50.89
C GLY A 123 23.16 -3.85 -51.65
N VAL A 124 23.34 -5.07 -51.12
CA VAL A 124 24.21 -6.11 -51.69
C VAL A 124 23.38 -7.28 -52.22
N ASP A 125 22.33 -7.66 -51.48
CA ASP A 125 21.42 -8.74 -51.83
C ASP A 125 20.18 -8.23 -52.60
N ASN A 126 19.48 -9.16 -53.26
CA ASN A 126 18.29 -8.85 -54.07
C ASN A 126 17.14 -8.19 -53.28
N ASN A 127 17.15 -8.24 -51.94
CA ASN A 127 16.09 -7.75 -51.08
C ASN A 127 16.52 -6.63 -50.12
N ASP A 128 17.73 -6.11 -50.28
CA ASP A 128 18.18 -4.95 -49.50
C ASP A 128 17.49 -3.67 -49.99
N ALA A 129 17.39 -2.69 -49.09
CA ALA A 129 16.99 -1.34 -49.48
C ALA A 129 18.13 -0.66 -50.27
N VAL A 130 17.78 0.11 -51.31
CA VAL A 130 18.69 0.89 -52.16
C VAL A 130 18.34 2.38 -52.17
#